data_AF-Q98JF9-F1
#
_entry.id   AF-Q98JF9-F1
#
_cell.length_a   1.000
_cell.length_b   1.000
_cell.length_c   1.000
_cell.angle_alpha   90.00
_cell.angle_beta   90.00
_cell.angle_gamma   90.00
#
_symmetry.space_group_name_H-M   'P 1'
#
loop_
_entity.id
_entity.type
_entity.pdbx_description
1 polymer ?
#
loop_
_entity_poly.entity_id
_entity_poly.type
_entity_poly.pdbx_seq_one_letter_code
_entity_poly.pdbx_strand_id
1 'polypeptide(L)'
;MTPNEIAAKLSGLATKYHIRDVTLLAGRLLMSFIFLHEGVTLATHFDGAARAMAALGVGLPLFVATIALQLGAGLSVASGLLTRLGGIGLGLFCLATALLFHTNFASQNELLHFEKDLAISGGMFVLAAVGAGRFSLDWLLAGYLQKRQRDKEMARALLAVENQFSVDVQLPV
;
A
#
# COMPACT_ATOMS: atom_id res chain seq x y z
N MET A 1 17.92 -32.24 -22.36
CA MET A 1 17.69 -31.31 -21.23
C MET A 1 16.69 -31.98 -20.29
N THR A 2 17.08 -32.22 -19.04
CA THR A 2 16.27 -32.99 -18.08
C THR A 2 15.18 -32.09 -17.45
N PRO A 3 14.09 -32.65 -16.92
CA PRO A 3 13.05 -31.87 -16.23
C PRO A 3 13.60 -30.98 -15.10
N ASN A 4 14.64 -31.45 -14.40
CA ASN A 4 15.32 -30.70 -13.34
C ASN A 4 16.11 -29.49 -13.86
N GLU A 5 16.70 -29.57 -15.05
CA GLU A 5 17.39 -28.44 -15.68
C GLU A 5 16.42 -27.35 -16.16
N ILE A 6 15.23 -27.76 -16.61
CA ILE A 6 14.14 -26.84 -16.97
C ILE A 6 13.62 -26.14 -15.72
N ALA A 7 13.38 -26.87 -14.63
CA ALA A 7 12.94 -26.30 -13.36
C ALA A 7 13.96 -25.32 -12.77
N ALA A 8 15.26 -25.65 -12.83
CA ALA A 8 16.34 -24.78 -12.35
C ALA A 8 16.51 -23.51 -13.21
N LYS A 9 16.32 -23.59 -14.53
CA LYS A 9 16.32 -22.39 -15.39
C LYS A 9 15.09 -21.53 -15.18
N LEU A 10 13.91 -22.12 -15.00
CA LEU A 10 12.68 -21.39 -14.72
C LEU A 10 12.75 -20.70 -13.36
N SER A 11 13.28 -21.36 -12.33
CA SER A 11 13.51 -20.73 -11.03
C SER A 11 14.57 -19.63 -11.10
N GLY A 12 15.66 -19.84 -11.87
CA GLY A 12 16.68 -18.83 -12.13
C GLY A 12 16.15 -17.62 -12.89
N LEU A 13 15.28 -17.82 -13.89
CA LEU A 13 14.60 -16.72 -14.60
C LEU A 13 13.58 -16.00 -13.72
N ALA A 14 12.79 -16.73 -12.91
CA ALA A 14 11.84 -16.15 -11.95
C ALA A 14 12.52 -15.42 -10.79
N THR A 15 13.80 -15.73 -10.52
CA THR A 15 14.64 -15.01 -9.57
C THR A 15 15.33 -13.80 -10.23
N LYS A 16 15.66 -13.91 -11.52
CA LYS A 16 16.29 -12.85 -12.33
C LYS A 16 15.31 -11.73 -12.70
N TYR A 17 14.06 -12.09 -13.01
CA TYR A 17 12.95 -11.15 -13.20
C TYR A 17 12.15 -11.12 -11.90
N HIS A 18 11.95 -9.93 -11.32
CA HIS A 18 11.21 -9.73 -10.07
C HIS A 18 9.70 -10.02 -10.24
N ILE A 19 9.31 -11.22 -10.69
CA ILE A 19 7.92 -11.58 -10.96
C ILE A 19 7.06 -11.29 -9.73
N ARG A 20 7.56 -11.61 -8.54
CA ARG A 20 6.91 -11.27 -7.27
C ARG A 20 6.68 -9.77 -7.08
N ASP A 21 7.66 -8.91 -7.34
CA ASP A 21 7.49 -7.48 -7.12
C ASP A 21 6.64 -6.83 -8.20
N VAL A 22 6.72 -7.33 -9.44
CA VAL A 22 5.88 -6.88 -10.55
C VAL A 22 4.43 -7.29 -10.32
N THR A 23 4.16 -8.53 -9.89
CA THR A 23 2.80 -8.97 -9.58
C THR A 23 2.24 -8.26 -8.35
N LEU A 24 3.06 -7.96 -7.34
CA LEU A 24 2.63 -7.13 -6.20
C LEU A 24 2.33 -5.70 -6.61
N LEU A 25 3.13 -5.08 -7.48
CA LEU A 25 2.85 -3.76 -8.02
C LEU A 25 1.54 -3.76 -8.82
N ALA A 26 1.39 -4.70 -9.75
CA ALA A 26 0.18 -4.83 -10.55
C ALA A 26 -1.06 -5.05 -9.67
N GLY A 27 -0.97 -5.95 -8.68
CA GLY A 27 -2.04 -6.21 -7.72
C GLY A 27 -2.43 -4.96 -6.94
N ARG A 28 -1.45 -4.18 -6.46
CA ARG A 28 -1.72 -2.90 -5.76
C ARG A 28 -2.43 -1.90 -6.66
N LEU A 29 -1.97 -1.72 -7.90
CA LEU A 29 -2.60 -0.77 -8.83
C LEU A 29 -4.03 -1.19 -9.18
N LEU A 30 -4.25 -2.47 -9.49
CA LEU A 30 -5.58 -2.98 -9.82
C LEU A 30 -6.55 -2.89 -8.63
N MET A 31 -6.10 -3.28 -7.43
CA MET A 31 -6.94 -3.19 -6.23
C MET A 31 -7.23 -1.74 -5.85
N SER A 32 -6.22 -0.86 -5.87
CA SER A 32 -6.40 0.57 -5.53
C SER A 32 -7.23 1.32 -6.56
N PHE A 33 -7.19 0.93 -7.84
CA PHE A 33 -7.90 1.60 -8.93
C PHE A 33 -9.40 1.73 -8.64
N ILE A 34 -10.05 0.67 -8.16
CA ILE A 34 -11.49 0.69 -7.86
C ILE A 34 -11.79 1.79 -6.82
N PHE A 35 -11.04 1.85 -5.72
CA PHE A 35 -11.27 2.85 -4.68
C PHE A 35 -10.96 4.27 -5.14
N LEU A 36 -9.92 4.46 -5.94
CA LEU A 36 -9.58 5.77 -6.49
C LEU A 36 -10.65 6.25 -7.47
N HIS A 37 -11.12 5.37 -8.34
CA HIS A 37 -12.19 5.66 -9.28
C HIS A 37 -13.49 6.03 -8.56
N GLU A 38 -13.92 5.21 -7.60
CA GLU A 38 -15.14 5.45 -6.83
C GLU A 38 -15.01 6.71 -5.96
N GLY A 39 -13.88 6.89 -5.28
CA GLY A 39 -13.61 8.08 -4.46
C GLY A 39 -13.64 9.38 -5.28
N VAL A 40 -13.06 9.38 -6.49
CA VAL A 40 -13.12 10.54 -7.40
C VAL A 40 -14.55 10.76 -7.89
N THR A 41 -15.28 9.69 -8.20
CA THR A 41 -16.67 9.77 -8.65
C THR A 41 -17.57 10.40 -7.56
N LEU A 42 -17.43 9.95 -6.31
CA LEU A 42 -18.15 10.54 -5.18
C LEU A 42 -17.74 12.00 -4.92
N ALA A 43 -16.46 12.34 -5.07
CA ALA A 43 -15.98 13.71 -4.88
C ALA A 43 -16.47 14.67 -5.98
N THR A 44 -16.54 14.21 -7.22
CA THR A 44 -16.98 15.01 -8.37
C THR A 44 -18.50 15.17 -8.42
N HIS A 45 -19.25 14.14 -8.02
CA HIS A 45 -20.72 14.15 -7.97
C HIS A 45 -21.23 14.34 -6.53
N PHE A 46 -20.60 15.24 -5.78
CA PHE A 46 -20.75 15.35 -4.33
C PHE A 46 -22.20 15.49 -3.87
N ASP A 47 -22.95 16.47 -4.41
CA ASP A 47 -24.32 16.75 -3.95
C ASP A 47 -25.28 15.57 -4.20
N GLY A 48 -25.14 14.93 -5.36
CA GLY A 48 -25.97 13.77 -5.72
C GLY A 48 -25.65 12.55 -4.84
N ALA A 49 -24.36 12.25 -4.68
CA ALA A 49 -23.88 11.15 -3.85
C ALA A 49 -24.21 11.36 -2.36
N ALA A 50 -24.06 12.59 -1.84
CA ALA A 50 -24.41 12.92 -0.47
C ALA A 50 -25.91 12.72 -0.19
N ARG A 51 -26.78 13.10 -1.13
CA ARG A 51 -28.23 12.86 -1.01
C ARG A 51 -28.58 11.38 -1.07
N ALA A 52 -27.96 10.62 -1.97
CA ALA A 52 -28.16 9.18 -2.07
C ALA A 52 -27.71 8.46 -0.79
N MET A 53 -26.56 8.83 -0.25
CA MET A 53 -26.03 8.29 1.01
C MET A 53 -26.90 8.68 2.22
N ALA A 54 -27.42 9.91 2.25
CA ALA A 54 -28.35 10.33 3.29
C ALA A 54 -29.66 9.51 3.27
N ALA A 55 -30.14 9.12 2.08
CA ALA A 55 -31.30 8.22 1.95
C ALA A 55 -31.04 6.81 2.50
N LEU A 56 -29.77 6.38 2.55
CA LEU A 56 -29.31 5.15 3.18
C LEU A 56 -28.97 5.32 4.68
N GLY A 57 -29.23 6.50 5.27
CA GLY A 57 -28.93 6.80 6.67
C GLY A 57 -27.48 7.21 6.95
N VAL A 58 -26.66 7.42 5.92
CA VAL A 58 -25.27 7.84 6.06
C VAL A 58 -25.19 9.37 6.13
N GLY A 59 -24.79 9.90 7.30
CA GLY A 59 -24.62 11.33 7.50
C GLY A 59 -23.43 11.90 6.72
N LEU A 60 -23.48 13.22 6.47
CA LEU A 60 -22.45 13.94 5.72
C LEU A 60 -21.00 13.73 6.25
N PRO A 61 -20.74 13.72 7.58
CA PRO A 61 -19.37 13.48 8.08
C PRO A 61 -18.83 12.10 7.69
N LEU A 62 -19.67 11.07 7.75
CA LEU A 62 -19.28 9.70 7.39
C LEU A 62 -19.11 9.55 5.88
N PHE A 63 -19.93 10.25 5.09
CA PHE A 63 -19.77 10.32 3.65
C PHE A 63 -18.43 10.96 3.24
N VAL A 64 -18.07 12.10 3.84
CA VAL A 64 -16.78 12.75 3.58
C VAL A 64 -15.62 11.86 4.06
N ALA A 65 -15.75 11.20 5.21
CA ALA A 65 -14.77 10.23 5.69
C ALA A 65 -14.59 9.06 4.72
N THR A 66 -15.68 8.59 4.09
CA THR A 66 -15.66 7.54 3.07
C THR A 66 -14.87 7.97 1.84
N ILE A 67 -15.07 9.19 1.34
CA ILE A 67 -14.29 9.75 0.23
C ILE A 67 -12.80 9.85 0.61
N ALA A 68 -12.52 10.42 1.78
CA ALA A 68 -11.16 10.61 2.27
C ALA A 68 -10.42 9.28 2.44
N LEU A 69 -11.11 8.25 2.97
CA LEU A 69 -10.57 6.91 3.11
C LEU A 69 -10.28 6.28 1.76
N GLN A 70 -11.24 6.29 0.83
CA GLN A 70 -11.08 5.69 -0.50
C GLN A 70 -9.92 6.31 -1.28
N LEU A 71 -9.83 7.64 -1.28
CA LEU A 71 -8.76 8.36 -1.97
C LEU A 71 -7.42 8.21 -1.24
N GLY A 72 -7.38 8.46 0.06
CA GLY A 72 -6.14 8.44 0.85
C GLY A 72 -5.53 7.05 0.96
N ALA A 73 -6.34 6.06 1.37
CA ALA A 73 -5.87 4.68 1.48
C ALA A 73 -5.64 4.06 0.09
N GLY A 74 -6.43 4.45 -0.93
CA GLY A 74 -6.21 4.03 -2.32
C GLY A 74 -4.84 4.50 -2.83
N LEU A 75 -4.49 5.77 -2.62
CA LEU A 75 -3.17 6.32 -3.00
C LEU A 75 -2.04 5.68 -2.21
N SER A 76 -2.25 5.46 -0.91
CA SER A 76 -1.30 4.76 -0.03
C SER A 76 -0.97 3.35 -0.57
N VAL A 77 -1.99 2.58 -0.95
CA VAL A 77 -1.82 1.25 -1.55
C VAL A 77 -1.13 1.34 -2.91
N ALA A 78 -1.61 2.22 -3.81
CA ALA A 78 -1.07 2.39 -5.15
C ALA A 78 0.42 2.75 -5.14
N SER A 79 0.78 3.77 -4.36
CA SER A 79 2.16 4.28 -4.25
C SER A 79 3.09 3.37 -3.45
N GLY A 80 2.53 2.50 -2.62
CA GLY A 80 3.32 1.63 -1.75
C GLY A 80 3.76 2.30 -0.46
N LEU A 81 3.14 3.43 -0.11
CA LEU A 81 3.39 4.15 1.13
C LEU A 81 2.38 3.69 2.17
N LEU A 82 2.80 3.09 3.29
CA LEU A 82 1.88 2.58 4.33
C LEU A 82 0.86 1.54 3.82
N THR A 83 1.24 0.71 2.83
CA THR A 83 0.33 -0.25 2.17
C THR A 83 -0.40 -1.17 3.14
N ARG A 84 0.23 -1.53 4.26
CA ARG A 84 -0.42 -2.39 5.28
C ARG A 84 -1.62 -1.70 5.93
N LEU A 85 -1.46 -0.43 6.30
CA LEU A 85 -2.54 0.36 6.91
C LEU A 85 -3.61 0.66 5.87
N GLY A 86 -3.22 1.03 4.65
CA GLY A 86 -4.16 1.25 3.55
C GLY A 86 -4.97 -0.02 3.21
N GLY A 87 -4.31 -1.18 3.15
CA GLY A 87 -4.95 -2.47 2.91
C GLY A 87 -5.91 -2.87 4.02
N ILE A 88 -5.53 -2.73 5.29
CA ILE A 88 -6.44 -2.99 6.42
C ILE A 88 -7.64 -2.04 6.37
N GLY A 89 -7.40 -0.74 6.18
CA GLY A 89 -8.47 0.27 6.15
C GLY A 89 -9.48 0.01 5.04
N LEU A 90 -9.02 -0.22 3.81
CA LEU A 90 -9.89 -0.50 2.67
C LEU A 90 -10.55 -1.89 2.75
N GLY A 91 -9.85 -2.88 3.30
CA GLY A 91 -10.43 -4.21 3.52
C GLY A 91 -11.57 -4.19 4.53
N LEU A 92 -11.40 -3.49 5.66
CA LEU A 92 -12.45 -3.28 6.64
C LEU A 92 -13.61 -2.45 6.09
N PHE A 93 -13.30 -1.43 5.28
CA PHE A 93 -14.32 -0.63 4.59
C PHE A 93 -15.19 -1.47 3.65
N CYS A 94 -14.60 -2.33 2.81
CA CYS A 94 -15.35 -3.24 1.95
C CYS A 94 -16.21 -4.20 2.77
N LEU A 95 -15.67 -4.76 3.85
CA LEU A 95 -16.42 -5.67 4.71
C LEU A 95 -17.62 -4.97 5.37
N ALA A 96 -17.43 -3.75 5.87
CA ALA A 96 -18.51 -2.93 6.41
C ALA A 96 -19.55 -2.60 5.33
N THR A 97 -19.12 -2.25 4.11
CA THR A 97 -20.03 -1.92 3.01
C THR A 97 -20.91 -3.10 2.63
N ALA A 98 -20.31 -4.29 2.48
CA ALA A 98 -21.03 -5.53 2.20
C ALA A 98 -22.09 -5.85 3.27
N LEU A 99 -21.69 -5.79 4.54
CA LEU A 99 -22.55 -6.16 5.68
C LEU A 99 -23.64 -5.13 6.00
N LEU A 100 -23.47 -3.87 5.59
CA LEU A 100 -24.42 -2.80 5.87
C LEU A 100 -25.38 -2.52 4.71
N PHE A 101 -24.91 -2.63 3.46
CA PHE A 101 -25.67 -2.16 2.29
C PHE A 101 -26.05 -3.27 1.29
N HIS A 102 -25.52 -4.49 1.43
CA HIS A 102 -25.72 -5.57 0.47
C HIS A 102 -26.20 -6.86 1.15
N THR A 103 -27.24 -6.74 1.98
CA THR A 103 -27.74 -7.84 2.83
C THR A 103 -28.98 -8.53 2.26
N ASN A 104 -29.59 -8.01 1.19
CA ASN A 104 -30.71 -8.68 0.54
C ASN A 104 -30.22 -9.73 -0.46
N PHE A 105 -29.89 -10.91 0.05
CA PHE A 105 -29.39 -12.02 -0.76
C PHE A 105 -30.40 -12.60 -1.77
N ALA A 106 -31.68 -12.24 -1.66
CA ALA A 106 -32.69 -12.59 -2.68
C ALA A 106 -32.58 -11.71 -3.93
N SER A 107 -31.98 -10.51 -3.81
CA SER A 107 -31.64 -9.65 -4.95
C SER A 107 -30.30 -10.07 -5.53
N GLN A 108 -30.30 -10.55 -6.78
CA GLN A 108 -29.07 -10.94 -7.47
C GLN A 108 -28.07 -9.78 -7.55
N ASN A 109 -28.55 -8.54 -7.68
CA ASN A 109 -27.69 -7.36 -7.73
C ASN A 109 -26.95 -7.15 -6.40
N GLU A 110 -27.66 -7.22 -5.26
CA GLU A 110 -27.01 -7.06 -3.96
C GLU A 110 -26.09 -8.23 -3.63
N LEU A 111 -26.47 -9.47 -3.96
CA LEU A 111 -25.60 -10.62 -3.78
C LEU A 111 -24.27 -10.46 -4.54
N LEU A 112 -24.31 -10.00 -5.80
CA LEU A 112 -23.09 -9.74 -6.58
C LEU A 112 -22.21 -8.66 -5.93
N HIS A 113 -22.81 -7.58 -5.42
CA HIS A 113 -22.06 -6.53 -4.73
C HIS A 113 -21.44 -7.03 -3.41
N PHE A 114 -22.17 -7.83 -2.65
CA PHE A 114 -21.68 -8.46 -1.43
C PHE A 114 -20.46 -9.36 -1.70
N GLU A 115 -20.56 -10.27 -2.67
CA GLU A 115 -19.49 -11.20 -3.03
C GLU A 115 -18.25 -10.47 -3.55
N LYS A 116 -18.45 -9.45 -4.38
CA LYS A 116 -17.38 -8.59 -4.89
C LYS A 116 -16.65 -7.91 -3.74
N ASP A 117 -17.35 -7.28 -2.82
CA ASP A 117 -16.73 -6.55 -1.71
C ASP A 117 -16.02 -7.50 -0.72
N LEU A 118 -16.56 -8.70 -0.51
CA LEU A 118 -15.89 -9.74 0.29
C LEU A 118 -14.59 -10.21 -0.37
N ALA A 119 -14.61 -10.43 -1.69
CA ALA A 119 -13.42 -10.82 -2.44
C ALA A 119 -12.34 -9.71 -2.43
N ILE A 120 -12.74 -8.45 -2.63
CA ILE A 120 -11.83 -7.31 -2.55
C ILE A 120 -11.24 -7.20 -1.14
N SER A 121 -12.06 -7.32 -0.09
CA SER A 121 -11.60 -7.30 1.31
C SER A 121 -10.53 -8.36 1.56
N GLY A 122 -10.77 -9.60 1.12
CA GLY A 122 -9.78 -10.69 1.20
C GLY A 122 -8.48 -10.36 0.48
N GLY A 123 -8.55 -9.81 -0.74
CA GLY A 123 -7.38 -9.34 -1.49
C GLY A 123 -6.59 -8.26 -0.75
N MET A 124 -7.28 -7.30 -0.14
CA MET A 124 -6.64 -6.23 0.63
C MET A 124 -5.97 -6.73 1.92
N PHE A 125 -6.54 -7.72 2.60
CA PHE A 125 -5.91 -8.35 3.76
C PHE A 125 -4.68 -9.19 3.38
N VAL A 126 -4.74 -9.93 2.27
CA VAL A 126 -3.56 -10.62 1.73
C VAL A 126 -2.47 -9.61 1.41
N LEU A 127 -2.81 -8.49 0.76
CA LEU A 127 -1.88 -7.42 0.47
C LEU A 127 -1.31 -6.78 1.75
N ALA A 128 -2.13 -6.58 2.78
CA ALA A 128 -1.66 -6.06 4.06
C ALA A 128 -0.69 -7.03 4.77
N ALA A 129 -0.93 -8.34 4.67
CA ALA A 129 -0.03 -9.36 5.21
C ALA A 129 1.32 -9.36 4.47
N VAL A 130 1.29 -9.37 3.14
CA VAL A 130 2.50 -9.44 2.30
C VAL A 130 3.30 -8.12 2.32
N GLY A 131 2.62 -6.98 2.35
CA GLY A 131 3.23 -5.65 2.29
C GLY A 131 3.50 -5.13 0.88
N ALA A 132 4.18 -3.98 0.77
CA ALA A 132 4.27 -3.18 -0.45
C ALA A 132 5.19 -3.74 -1.56
N GLY A 133 6.06 -4.72 -1.24
CA GLY A 133 7.10 -5.22 -2.16
C GLY A 133 8.23 -4.21 -2.42
N ARG A 134 9.19 -4.57 -3.29
CA ARG A 134 10.39 -3.75 -3.56
C ARG A 134 10.11 -2.50 -4.39
N PHE A 135 9.08 -2.51 -5.24
CA PHE A 135 8.64 -1.34 -6.01
C PHE A 135 7.69 -0.46 -5.19
N SER A 136 8.14 0.04 -4.04
CA SER A 136 7.34 0.86 -3.14
C SER A 136 8.07 2.13 -2.71
N LEU A 137 7.32 3.21 -2.47
CA LEU A 137 7.88 4.42 -1.86
C LEU A 137 8.43 4.13 -0.46
N ASP A 138 7.84 3.21 0.30
CA ASP A 138 8.38 2.74 1.58
C ASP A 138 9.82 2.23 1.43
N TRP A 139 10.09 1.43 0.40
CA TRP A 139 11.43 0.88 0.14
C TRP A 139 12.43 1.97 -0.31
N LEU A 140 12.00 2.89 -1.16
CA LEU A 140 12.82 4.03 -1.60
C LEU A 140 13.16 4.97 -0.42
N LEU A 141 12.18 5.27 0.43
CA LEU A 141 12.35 6.12 1.60
C LEU A 141 13.28 5.46 2.63
N ALA A 142 13.09 4.16 2.91
CA ALA A 142 13.96 3.41 3.79
C ALA A 142 15.42 3.40 3.30
N GLY A 143 15.63 3.18 2.00
CA GLY A 143 16.97 3.22 1.39
C GLY A 143 17.62 4.61 1.48
N TYR A 144 16.84 5.67 1.27
CA TYR A 144 17.33 7.05 1.41
C TYR A 144 17.73 7.37 2.86
N LEU A 145 16.90 6.99 3.84
CA LEU A 145 17.17 7.24 5.26
C LEU A 145 18.40 6.48 5.76
N GLN A 146 18.57 5.21 5.35
CA GLN A 146 19.75 4.41 5.69
C GLN A 146 21.04 5.01 5.11
N LYS A 147 21.01 5.44 3.84
CA LYS A 147 22.17 6.11 3.23
C LYS A 147 22.56 7.35 4.02
N ARG A 148 21.58 8.20 4.38
CA ARG A 148 21.82 9.42 5.14
C ARG A 148 22.37 9.14 6.55
N GLN A 149 21.92 8.08 7.22
CA GLN A 149 22.47 7.68 8.52
C GLN A 149 23.93 7.23 8.39
N ARG A 150 24.22 6.39 7.40
CA ARG A 150 25.59 5.92 7.13
C ARG A 150 26.54 7.07 6.81
N ASP A 151 26.11 8.05 6.03
CA ASP A 151 26.92 9.22 5.70
C ASP A 151 27.21 10.07 6.95
N LYS A 152 26.23 10.21 7.86
CA LYS A 152 26.44 10.89 9.17
C LYS A 152 27.40 10.13 10.08
N GLU A 153 27.31 8.80 10.12
CA GLU A 153 28.22 7.96 10.92
C GLU A 153 29.65 8.03 10.39
N MET A 154 29.82 7.96 9.07
CA MET A 154 31.14 8.09 8.44
C MET A 154 31.76 9.47 8.69
N ALA A 155 30.98 10.55 8.57
CA ALA A 155 31.46 11.89 8.90
C ALA A 155 31.89 12.02 10.37
N ARG A 156 31.11 11.46 11.31
CA ARG A 156 31.48 11.41 12.73
C ARG A 156 32.74 10.60 12.98
N ALA A 157 32.90 9.47 12.29
CA ALA A 157 34.09 8.63 12.42
C ALA A 157 35.34 9.33 11.89
N LEU A 158 35.26 10.01 10.74
CA LEU A 158 36.37 10.79 10.18
C LEU A 158 36.77 11.94 11.11
N LEU A 159 35.80 12.69 11.65
CA LEU A 159 36.08 13.74 12.63
C LEU A 159 36.69 13.20 13.93
N ALA A 160 36.29 12.01 14.38
CA ALA A 160 36.88 11.37 15.56
C ALA A 160 38.35 10.96 15.31
N VAL A 161 38.65 10.39 14.13
CA VAL A 161 40.02 10.03 13.73
C VAL A 161 40.90 11.27 13.60
N GLU A 162 40.40 12.33 12.97
CA GLU A 162 41.12 13.60 12.80
C GLU A 162 41.40 14.27 14.16
N ASN A 163 40.42 14.25 15.07
CA ASN A 163 40.60 14.79 16.42
C ASN A 163 41.60 13.97 17.23
N GLN A 164 41.60 12.63 17.09
CA GLN A 164 42.58 11.77 17.75
C GLN A 164 43.99 12.01 17.23
N PHE A 165 44.16 12.14 15.92
CA PHE A 165 45.44 12.54 15.31
C PHE A 165 45.90 13.93 15.77
N SER A 166 44.98 14.88 15.93
CA SER A 166 45.31 16.23 16.40
C SER A 166 45.75 16.25 17.86
N VAL A 167 45.21 15.37 18.69
CA VAL A 167 45.63 15.19 20.10
C VAL A 167 47.03 14.57 20.17
N ASP A 168 47.31 13.54 19.36
CA ASP A 168 48.60 12.84 19.36
C ASP A 168 49.77 13.68 18.78
N VAL A 169 49.46 14.71 17.97
CA VAL A 169 50.46 15.58 17.30
C VAL A 169 50.74 16.88 18.08
N GLN A 170 50.22 17.05 19.31
CA GLN A 170 50.68 18.14 20.18
C GLN A 170 52.18 17.98 20.50
N LEU A 171 53.00 18.72 19.77
CA LEU A 171 54.46 18.73 19.90
C LEU A 171 54.86 19.15 21.33
N PRO A 172 55.83 18.47 21.95
CA PRO A 172 56.37 18.89 23.24
C PRO A 172 57.00 20.28 23.06
N VAL A 173 56.51 21.23 23.86
CA VAL A 173 56.98 22.62 23.94
C VAL A 173 58.39 22.67 24.54
#